data_AF-A0A5P2CR46-F1
#
_entry.id   AF-A0A5P2CR46-F1
#
_cell.length_a   1.000
_cell.length_b   1.000
_cell.length_c   1.000
_cell.angle_alpha   90.00
_cell.angle_beta   90.00
_cell.angle_gamma   90.00
#
_symmetry.space_group_name_H-M   'P 1'
#
loop_
_entity.id
_entity.type
_entity.pdbx_description
1 polymer ?
#
loop_
_entity_poly.entity_id
_entity_poly.type
_entity_poly.pdbx_seq_one_letter_code
_entity_poly.pdbx_strand_id
1 'polypeptide(L)'
;MRPHVGVIASYDFTREAELRRWFPPGAEYTLTFTERVAYRDNLELVSGLGSPDLLAEPTRTLVEHGAQAVAYRCTACTFVAGAAGERALRRA
;
A
#
# COMPACT_ATOMS: atom_id res chain seq x y z
N MET A 1 -4.04 8.41 -22.88
CA MET A 1 -4.44 7.74 -21.63
C MET A 1 -3.68 8.40 -20.50
N ARG A 2 -4.33 8.78 -19.39
CA ARG A 2 -3.64 9.33 -18.22
C ARG A 2 -2.93 8.19 -17.48
N PRO A 3 -1.69 8.37 -16.97
CA PRO A 3 -1.05 7.34 -16.18
C PRO A 3 -1.89 7.00 -14.94
N HIS A 4 -2.08 5.72 -14.64
CA HIS A 4 -2.85 5.27 -13.47
C HIS A 4 -1.94 4.57 -12.46
N VAL A 5 -1.99 5.04 -11.21
CA VAL A 5 -1.27 4.45 -10.07
C VAL A 5 -2.27 3.85 -9.08
N GLY A 6 -2.15 2.56 -8.82
CA GLY A 6 -2.84 1.92 -7.71
C GLY A 6 -2.16 2.27 -6.40
N VAL A 7 -2.92 2.68 -5.39
CA VAL A 7 -2.40 3.03 -4.06
C VAL A 7 -3.04 2.11 -3.05
N ILE A 8 -2.24 1.32 -2.35
CA ILE A 8 -2.68 0.55 -1.19
C ILE A 8 -2.26 1.34 0.04
N ALA A 9 -3.18 1.68 0.94
CA ALA A 9 -2.87 2.29 2.23
C ALA A 9 -3.25 1.35 3.38
N SER A 10 -2.63 1.52 4.55
CA SER A 10 -3.06 0.79 5.74
C SER A 10 -4.50 1.15 6.12
N TYR A 11 -5.25 0.23 6.73
CA TYR A 11 -6.65 0.46 7.13
C TYR A 11 -6.86 1.69 8.04
N ASP A 12 -5.81 2.15 8.71
CA ASP A 12 -5.79 3.29 9.63
C ASP A 12 -5.23 4.58 8.97
N PHE A 13 -5.07 4.59 7.64
CA PHE A 13 -4.55 5.74 6.91
C PHE A 13 -5.53 6.93 6.95
N THR A 14 -5.05 8.07 7.45
CA THR A 14 -5.86 9.30 7.66
C THR A 14 -5.47 10.46 6.74
N ARG A 15 -4.62 10.22 5.72
CA ARG A 15 -4.00 11.28 4.91
C ARG A 15 -4.46 11.31 3.45
N GLU A 16 -5.72 10.98 3.19
CA GLU A 16 -6.32 11.02 1.85
C GLU A 16 -6.31 12.43 1.25
N ALA A 17 -6.61 13.45 2.05
CA ALA A 17 -6.60 14.84 1.59
C ALA A 17 -5.19 15.29 1.15
N GLU A 18 -4.15 14.86 1.86
CA GLU A 18 -2.74 15.09 1.51
C GLU A 18 -2.37 14.32 0.23
N LEU A 19 -2.76 13.04 0.13
CA LEU A 19 -2.54 12.24 -1.09
C LEU A 19 -3.14 12.94 -2.31
N ARG A 20 -4.40 13.37 -2.22
CA ARG A 20 -5.09 14.08 -3.29
C ARG A 20 -4.43 15.42 -3.63
N ARG A 21 -4.06 16.20 -2.61
CA ARG A 21 -3.43 17.52 -2.78
C ARG A 21 -2.14 17.43 -3.59
N TRP A 22 -1.35 16.39 -3.37
CA TRP A 22 -0.02 16.23 -3.96
C TRP A 22 0.02 15.24 -5.13
N PHE A 23 -1.10 14.60 -5.47
CA PHE A 23 -1.12 13.69 -6.61
C PHE A 23 -0.82 14.46 -7.90
N PRO A 24 0.07 13.95 -8.78
CA PRO A 24 0.50 14.71 -9.94
C PRO A 24 -0.66 15.10 -10.86
N PRO A 25 -0.73 16.35 -11.32
CA PRO A 25 -1.69 16.74 -12.34
C PRO A 25 -1.41 15.93 -13.62
N GLY A 26 -2.46 15.36 -14.21
CA GLY A 26 -2.34 14.54 -15.43
C GLY A 26 -2.18 13.04 -15.21
N ALA A 27 -2.06 12.59 -13.95
CA ALA A 27 -2.17 11.19 -13.56
C ALA A 27 -3.47 10.94 -12.76
N GLU A 28 -3.89 9.69 -12.71
CA GLU A 28 -5.04 9.20 -11.95
C GLU A 28 -4.57 8.19 -10.90
N TYR A 29 -5.35 8.03 -9.82
CA TYR A 29 -5.10 6.99 -8.83
C TYR A 29 -6.38 6.32 -8.35
N THR A 30 -6.26 5.05 -7.98
CA THR A 30 -7.26 4.31 -7.21
C THR A 30 -6.66 4.00 -5.85
N LEU A 31 -7.33 4.42 -4.78
CA LEU A 31 -6.94 4.13 -3.40
C LEU A 31 -7.74 2.93 -2.89
N THR A 32 -7.04 1.93 -2.36
CA THR A 32 -7.60 0.82 -1.60
C THR A 32 -6.90 0.71 -0.25
N PHE A 33 -7.50 -0.03 0.68
CA PHE A 33 -7.01 -0.19 2.04
C PHE A 33 -6.68 -1.65 2.31
N THR A 34 -5.65 -1.89 3.11
CA THR A 34 -5.40 -3.23 3.65
C THR A 34 -6.55 -3.65 4.56
N GLU A 35 -6.68 -4.96 4.78
CA GLU A 35 -7.51 -5.44 5.88
C GLU A 35 -6.94 -5.03 7.25
N ARG A 36 -7.78 -5.13 8.28
CA ARG A 36 -7.37 -4.92 9.67
C ARG A 36 -6.52 -6.10 10.14
N VAL A 37 -5.47 -5.79 10.90
CA VAL A 37 -4.64 -6.80 11.58
C VAL A 37 -4.87 -6.72 13.09
N ALA A 38 -4.73 -7.85 13.80
CA ALA A 38 -4.69 -7.85 15.25
C ALA A 38 -3.28 -7.47 15.74
N TYR A 39 -3.20 -6.64 16.78
CA TYR A 39 -1.94 -6.16 17.33
C TYR A 39 -2.11 -5.74 18.79
N ARG A 40 -1.02 -5.81 19.55
CA ARG A 40 -0.95 -5.35 20.94
C ARG A 40 -0.11 -4.08 21.09
N ASP A 41 0.81 -3.86 20.16
CA ASP A 41 1.67 -2.70 20.12
C ASP A 41 1.97 -2.27 18.67
N ASN A 42 2.73 -1.19 18.52
CA ASN A 42 3.07 -0.64 17.21
C ASN A 42 3.96 -1.56 16.37
N LEU A 43 4.81 -2.38 17.01
CA LEU A 43 5.69 -3.30 16.29
C LEU A 43 4.88 -4.45 15.69
N GLU A 44 3.95 -5.02 16.44
CA GLU A 44 3.01 -6.02 15.94
C GLU A 44 2.13 -5.45 14.82
N LEU A 45 1.63 -4.21 14.96
CA LEU A 45 0.84 -3.55 13.92
C LEU A 45 1.60 -3.46 12.59
N VAL A 46 2.80 -2.86 12.61
CA VAL A 46 3.57 -2.66 11.37
C VAL A 46 4.14 -3.97 10.82
N SER A 47 4.40 -4.96 11.67
CA SER A 47 4.82 -6.31 11.23
C SER A 47 3.68 -7.04 10.53
N GLY A 48 2.46 -6.99 11.07
CA GLY A 48 1.28 -7.59 10.43
C GLY A 48 0.93 -6.92 9.10
N LEU A 49 0.97 -5.59 9.06
CA LEU A 49 0.76 -4.81 7.84
C LEU A 49 1.92 -4.94 6.82
N GLY A 50 3.12 -5.33 7.27
CA GLY A 50 4.29 -5.63 6.43
C GLY A 50 4.30 -7.03 5.82
N SER A 51 3.17 -7.74 5.81
CA SER A 51 3.04 -9.07 5.22
C SER A 51 2.71 -9.00 3.71
N PRO A 52 3.45 -9.70 2.83
CA PRO A 52 3.13 -9.79 1.41
C PRO A 52 1.73 -10.34 1.13
N ASP A 53 1.27 -11.29 1.95
CA ASP A 53 -0.05 -11.94 1.78
C ASP A 53 -1.19 -10.92 1.90
N LEU A 54 -1.01 -9.87 2.70
CA LEU A 54 -1.99 -8.80 2.88
C LEU A 54 -2.05 -7.86 1.68
N LEU A 55 -1.01 -7.84 0.84
CA LEU A 55 -0.89 -6.96 -0.33
C LEU A 55 -1.21 -7.67 -1.64
N ALA A 56 -1.15 -9.00 -1.69
CA ALA A 56 -1.35 -9.78 -2.91
C ALA A 56 -2.72 -9.50 -3.56
N GLU A 57 -3.79 -9.59 -2.78
CA GLU A 57 -5.14 -9.38 -3.31
C GLU A 57 -5.39 -7.92 -3.75
N PRO A 58 -5.13 -6.89 -2.91
CA PRO A 58 -5.27 -5.50 -3.34
C PRO A 58 -4.40 -5.15 -4.56
N THR A 59 -3.18 -5.71 -4.64
CA THR A 59 -2.29 -5.51 -5.80
C THR A 59 -2.91 -6.09 -7.05
N ARG A 60 -3.39 -7.34 -7.00
CA ARG A 60 -4.07 -8.00 -8.11
C ARG A 60 -5.29 -7.22 -8.59
N THR A 61 -6.16 -6.80 -7.67
CA THR A 61 -7.34 -5.98 -8.00
C THR A 61 -6.95 -4.68 -8.71
N LEU A 62 -5.93 -3.97 -8.21
CA LEU A 62 -5.49 -2.71 -8.83
C LEU A 62 -4.90 -2.94 -10.23
N VAL A 63 -4.13 -4.02 -10.43
CA VAL A 63 -3.58 -4.40 -11.73
C VAL A 63 -4.68 -4.78 -12.72
N GLU A 64 -5.67 -5.56 -12.29
CA GLU A 64 -6.87 -5.89 -13.08
C GLU A 64 -7.67 -4.63 -13.47
N HIS A 65 -7.66 -3.61 -12.61
CA HIS A 65 -8.24 -2.28 -12.88
C HIS A 65 -7.34 -1.36 -13.74
N GLY A 66 -6.24 -1.86 -14.29
CA GLY A 66 -5.38 -1.13 -15.21
C GLY A 66 -4.36 -0.21 -14.55
N ALA A 67 -4.03 -0.41 -13.26
CA ALA A 67 -2.89 0.28 -12.64
C ALA A 67 -1.58 -0.10 -13.34
N GLN A 68 -0.81 0.90 -13.73
CA GLN A 68 0.50 0.72 -14.37
C GLN A 68 1.65 0.62 -13.36
N ALA A 69 1.40 1.11 -12.14
CA ALA A 69 2.26 0.95 -10.99
C ALA A 69 1.40 0.84 -9.73
N VAL A 70 1.87 0.11 -8.73
CA VAL A 70 1.22 0.01 -7.42
C VAL A 70 2.16 0.54 -6.35
N ALA A 71 1.66 1.39 -5.47
CA ALA A 71 2.40 1.98 -4.36
C ALA A 71 1.74 1.60 -3.02
N TYR A 72 2.52 1.04 -2.10
CA TYR A 72 2.08 0.78 -0.74
C TYR A 72 2.43 1.93 0.21
N ARG A 73 1.42 2.48 0.91
CA ARG A 73 1.48 3.64 1.79
C ARG A 73 1.45 3.22 3.26
N CYS A 74 2.51 2.55 3.68
CA CYS A 74 2.88 2.44 5.09
C CYS A 74 4.40 2.36 5.22
N THR A 75 5.05 3.51 5.46
CA THR A 75 6.52 3.58 5.49
C THR A 75 7.13 2.61 6.49
N ALA A 76 6.61 2.54 7.72
CA ALA A 76 7.15 1.61 8.74
C ALA A 76 6.99 0.14 8.33
N CYS A 77 5.87 -0.21 7.71
CA CYS A 77 5.58 -1.58 7.26
C CYS A 77 6.53 -2.04 6.15
N THR A 78 7.06 -1.13 5.33
CA THR A 78 7.98 -1.51 4.23
C THR A 78 9.38 -1.88 4.70
N PHE A 79 9.82 -1.44 5.89
CA PHE A 79 11.16 -1.70 6.41
C PHE A 79 11.22 -2.42 7.76
N VAL A 80 10.09 -2.74 8.39
CA VAL A 80 10.07 -3.43 9.70
C VAL A 80 10.86 -4.75 9.70
N ALA A 81 10.79 -5.50 8.59
CA ALA A 81 11.54 -6.76 8.39
C ALA A 81 12.84 -6.55 7.60
N GLY A 82 13.37 -5.32 7.59
CA GLY A 82 14.57 -4.92 6.87
C GLY A 82 14.43 -5.07 5.35
N ALA A 83 15.57 -5.05 4.65
CA ALA A 83 15.60 -5.09 3.20
C ALA A 83 15.07 -6.40 2.59
N ALA A 84 15.11 -7.50 3.34
CA ALA A 84 14.54 -8.77 2.88
C ALA A 84 13.01 -8.73 2.86
N GLY A 85 12.38 -8.19 3.91
CA GLY A 85 10.93 -7.97 3.97
C GLY A 85 10.45 -6.99 2.90
N GLU A 86 11.16 -5.88 2.72
CA GLU A 86 10.89 -4.90 1.67
C GLU A 86 10.84 -5.54 0.28
N ARG A 87 11.85 -6.38 -0.04
CA ARG A 87 11.89 -7.14 -1.30
C ARG A 87 10.77 -8.17 -1.40
N ALA A 88 10.32 -8.75 -0.29
CA ALA A 88 9.21 -9.70 -0.29
C ALA A 88 7.89 -8.98 -0.62
N LEU A 89 7.66 -7.79 -0.08
CA LEU A 89 6.49 -6.98 -0.40
C LEU A 89 6.41 -6.62 -1.89
N ARG A 90 7.54 -6.33 -2.54
CA ARG A 90 7.59 -6.05 -3.99
C ARG A 90 7.24 -7.24 -4.88
N ARG A 91 7.22 -8.46 -4.33
CA ARG A 91 6.86 -9.69 -5.05
C ARG A 91 5.42 -10.16 -4.75
N ALA A 92 4.69 -9.41 -3.92
CA ALA A 92 3.28 -9.65 -3.66
C ALA A 92 2.42 -9.40 -4.90
#